data_AF-A0AAW2KU55-F1
#
_entry.id   AF-A0AAW2KU55-F1
#
_cell.length_a   1.000
_cell.length_b   1.000
_cell.length_c   1.000
_cell.angle_alpha   90.00
_cell.angle_beta   90.00
_cell.angle_gamma   90.00
#
_symmetry.space_group_name_H-M   'P 1'
#
loop_
_entity.id
_entity.type
_entity.pdbx_description
1 polymer ?
#
loop_
_entity_poly.entity_id
_entity_poly.type
_entity_poly.pdbx_seq_one_letter_code
_entity_poly.pdbx_strand_id
1 'polypeptide(L)'
;MDCVGCEKCRLWGKLQILGLGTALKILFSENGQDQSGQRLQLQRNEVIALVNLLNRLSESVKFVHEMGPSAERMFGKIIGGPTDQISHQF
;
A
#
# COMPACT_ATOMS: atom_id res chain seq x y z
N MET A 1 -7.82 1.89 16.17
CA MET A 1 -8.31 0.67 15.50
C MET A 1 -9.14 -0.23 16.43
N ASP A 2 -9.44 0.19 17.67
CA ASP A 2 -10.15 -0.65 18.63
C ASP A 2 -11.66 -0.76 18.42
N CYS A 3 -12.23 0.10 17.57
CA CYS A 3 -13.64 0.07 17.19
C CYS A 3 -13.93 -0.83 15.97
N VAL A 4 -12.97 -1.65 15.53
CA VAL A 4 -13.13 -2.56 14.38
C VAL A 4 -13.53 -3.94 14.90
N GLY A 5 -14.76 -4.37 14.61
CA GLY A 5 -15.30 -5.65 15.09
C GLY A 5 -14.72 -6.90 14.42
N CYS A 6 -14.10 -6.77 13.24
CA CYS A 6 -13.37 -7.87 12.62
C CYS A 6 -11.96 -7.99 13.22
N GLU A 7 -11.69 -9.09 13.93
CA GLU A 7 -10.40 -9.34 14.59
C GLU A 7 -9.21 -9.31 13.62
N LYS A 8 -9.36 -9.88 12.42
CA LYS A 8 -8.31 -9.85 11.39
C LYS A 8 -8.04 -8.42 10.92
N CYS A 9 -9.08 -7.66 10.58
CA CYS A 9 -8.94 -6.28 10.13
C CYS A 9 -8.35 -5.41 11.24
N ARG A 10 -8.74 -5.63 12.49
CA ARG A 10 -8.19 -4.94 13.66
C ARG A 10 -6.70 -5.21 13.82
N LEU A 11 -6.28 -6.47 13.71
CA LEU A 11 -4.87 -6.85 13.82
C LEU A 11 -4.03 -6.24 12.69
N TRP A 12 -4.40 -6.49 11.43
CA TRP A 12 -3.66 -6.00 10.27
C TRP A 12 -3.68 -4.47 10.17
N GLY A 13 -4.81 -3.85 10.51
CA GLY A 13 -4.94 -2.39 10.55
C GLY A 13 -4.02 -1.76 11.59
N LYS A 14 -3.93 -2.32 12.81
CA LYS A 14 -2.96 -1.85 13.82
C LYS A 14 -1.53 -2.01 13.33
N LEU A 15 -1.19 -3.16 12.74
CA LEU A 15 0.16 -3.45 12.26
C LEU A 15 0.58 -2.50 11.14
N GLN A 16 -0.29 -2.25 10.16
CA GLN A 16 -0.01 -1.35 9.04
C GLN A 16 0.13 0.12 9.48
N ILE A 17 -0.77 0.61 10.33
CA ILE A 17 -0.70 1.99 10.83
C ILE A 17 0.53 2.19 11.71
N LEU A 18 0.89 1.22 12.55
CA LEU A 18 2.13 1.27 13.32
C LEU A 18 3.35 1.34 12.38
N GLY A 19 3.40 0.48 11.36
CA GLY A 19 4.49 0.48 10.38
C GLY A 19 4.60 1.80 9.62
N LEU A 20 3.47 2.43 9.28
CA LEU A 20 3.45 3.73 8.62
C LEU A 20 3.94 4.83 9.56
N GLY A 21 3.51 4.81 10.83
CA GLY A 21 4.02 5.71 11.86
C GLY A 21 5.53 5.56 12.08
N THR A 22 6.04 4.34 12.07
CA THR A 22 7.48 4.06 12.13
C THR A 22 8.22 4.62 10.90
N ALA A 23 7.66 4.48 9.69
CA ALA A 23 8.25 5.06 8.49
C ALA A 23 8.35 6.59 8.60
N LEU A 24 7.28 7.26 9.06
CA LEU A 24 7.29 8.71 9.29
C LEU A 24 8.29 9.11 10.39
N LYS A 25 8.38 8.34 11.48
CA LYS A 25 9.36 8.55 12.55
C LYS A 25 10.79 8.51 12.02
N ILE A 26 11.11 7.57 11.13
CA ILE A 26 12.42 7.49 10.47
C ILE A 26 12.66 8.73 9.60
N LEU A 27 11.71 9.07 8.73
CA LEU A 27 11.82 10.21 7.79
C LEU A 27 12.02 11.56 8.50
N PHE A 28 11.33 11.78 9.61
CA PHE A 28 11.43 13.05 10.36
C PHE A 28 12.55 13.06 11.39
N SER A 29 13.16 11.91 11.71
CA SER A 29 14.29 11.85 12.65
C SER A 29 15.56 12.51 12.11
N GLU A 30 15.68 12.72 10.79
CA GLU A 30 16.88 13.31 10.16
C GLU A 30 16.84 14.85 10.11
N ASN A 31 15.64 15.45 10.14
CA ASN A 31 15.47 16.91 10.02
C ASN A 31 15.62 17.68 11.35
N GLY A 32 15.81 16.97 12.47
CA GLY A 32 15.99 17.55 13.80
C GLY A 32 17.47 17.79 14.13
N GLN A 33 18.09 18.74 13.44
CA GLN A 33 19.47 19.17 13.68
C GLN A 33 19.62 20.01 14.96
N ASP A 34 18.92 19.64 16.05
CA ASP A 34 19.02 20.30 17.35
C ASP A 34 19.55 19.35 18.44
N GLN A 35 20.88 19.37 18.55
CA GLN A 35 21.62 19.58 19.80
C GLN A 35 21.42 18.64 21.01
N SER A 36 20.71 17.51 20.91
CA SER A 36 20.66 16.57 22.05
C SER A 36 20.46 15.09 21.69
N GLY A 37 21.33 14.55 20.83
CA GLY A 37 21.63 13.11 20.85
C GLY A 37 20.46 12.13 20.69
N GLN A 38 19.36 12.56 20.05
CA GLN A 38 18.18 11.72 19.86
C GLN A 38 18.46 10.70 18.74
N ARG A 39 19.25 9.67 19.07
CA ARG A 39 19.44 8.51 18.20
C ARG A 39 18.07 7.94 17.89
N LEU A 40 17.81 7.72 16.61
CA LEU A 40 16.66 6.96 16.13
C LEU A 40 16.61 5.62 16.88
N GLN A 41 15.69 5.51 17.83
CA GLN A 41 15.44 4.28 18.59
C GLN A 41 14.12 3.68 18.12
N LEU A 42 14.21 2.49 17.54
CA LEU A 42 13.07 1.71 17.11
C LEU A 42 12.86 0.54 18.07
N GLN A 43 11.64 0.40 18.55
CA GLN A 43 11.22 -0.76 19.32
C GLN A 43 11.08 -1.98 18.40
N ARG A 44 11.20 -3.18 18.97
CA ARG A 44 11.02 -4.44 18.21
C ARG A 44 9.70 -4.46 17.43
N ASN A 45 8.62 -3.98 18.03
CA ASN A 45 7.30 -3.95 17.40
C ASN A 45 7.23 -2.95 16.24
N GLU A 46 7.93 -1.82 16.32
CA GLU A 46 8.04 -0.86 15.23
C GLU A 46 8.76 -1.47 14.02
N VAL A 47 9.86 -2.19 14.25
CA VAL A 47 10.60 -2.88 13.18
C VAL A 47 9.76 -3.98 12.54
N ILE A 48 9.10 -4.81 13.36
CA ILE A 48 8.20 -5.87 12.86
C ILE A 48 7.07 -5.28 12.03
N ALA A 49 6.44 -4.22 12.53
CA ALA A 49 5.35 -3.55 11.83
C ALA A 49 5.79 -2.94 10.50
N LEU A 50 6.95 -2.27 10.47
CA LEU A 50 7.50 -1.67 9.27
C LEU A 50 7.80 -2.71 8.18
N VAL A 51 8.45 -3.82 8.54
CA VAL A 51 8.77 -4.90 7.58
C VAL A 51 7.49 -5.59 7.07
N ASN A 52 6.52 -5.84 7.95
CA ASN A 52 5.23 -6.41 7.55
C ASN A 52 4.44 -5.48 6.64
N LEU A 53 4.45 -4.17 6.91
CA LEU A 53 3.85 -3.18 6.05
C LEU A 53 4.49 -3.21 4.65
N LEU A 54 5.83 -3.21 4.58
CA LEU A 54 6.56 -3.26 3.32
C LEU A 54 6.20 -4.51 2.50
N ASN A 55 6.17 -5.69 3.13
CA ASN A 55 5.76 -6.92 2.46
C ASN A 55 4.32 -6.83 1.92
N ARG A 56 3.38 -6.30 2.71
CA ARG A 56 1.98 -6.15 2.29
C ARG A 56 1.83 -5.18 1.12
N LEU A 57 2.55 -4.05 1.14
CA LEU A 57 2.57 -3.11 0.03
C LEU A 57 3.20 -3.72 -1.22
N SER A 58 4.28 -4.49 -1.07
CA SER A 58 4.91 -5.23 -2.18
C SER A 58 3.95 -6.22 -2.82
N GLU A 59 3.23 -7.02 -2.02
CA GLU A 59 2.18 -7.91 -2.50
C GLU A 59 1.05 -7.14 -3.20
N SER A 60 0.61 -6.00 -2.66
CA SER A 60 -0.39 -5.14 -3.30
C SER A 60 0.05 -4.62 -4.66
N VAL A 61 1.30 -4.15 -4.79
CA VAL A 61 1.85 -3.68 -6.08
C VAL A 61 1.95 -4.84 -7.07
N LYS A 62 2.45 -6.00 -6.64
CA LYS A 62 2.51 -7.21 -7.47
C LYS A 62 1.11 -7.61 -7.94
N PHE A 63 0.12 -7.61 -7.06
CA PHE A 63 -1.26 -7.94 -7.39
C PHE A 63 -1.82 -6.99 -8.44
N VAL A 64 -1.59 -5.67 -8.31
CA VAL A 64 -2.03 -4.69 -9.31
C VAL A 64 -1.32 -4.93 -10.65
N HIS A 65 -0.04 -5.29 -10.65
CA HIS A 65 0.67 -5.61 -11.89
C HIS A 65 0.11 -6.87 -12.58
N GLU A 66 -0.23 -7.90 -11.82
CA GLU A 66 -0.82 -9.15 -12.33
C GLU A 66 -2.27 -8.95 -12.80
N MET A 67 -3.06 -8.17 -12.07
CA MET A 67 -4.47 -7.93 -12.37
C MET A 67 -4.70 -6.80 -13.36
N GLY A 68 -3.73 -5.88 -13.52
CA GLY A 68 -3.81 -4.70 -14.38
C GLY A 68 -4.27 -5.02 -15.81
N PRO A 69 -3.62 -5.98 -16.53
CA PRO A 69 -4.03 -6.33 -17.88
C PRO A 69 -5.45 -6.89 -17.99
N SER A 70 -5.97 -7.51 -16.92
CA SER A 70 -7.34 -8.04 -16.86
C SER A 70 -8.34 -6.94 -16.53
N ALA A 71 -7.99 -6.04 -15.61
CA ALA A 71 -8.76 -4.85 -15.29
C ALA A 71 -8.89 -3.92 -16.50
N GLU A 72 -7.80 -3.63 -17.21
CA GLU A 72 -7.78 -2.83 -18.45
C GLU A 72 -8.64 -3.47 -19.54
N ARG A 73 -8.64 -4.80 -19.69
CA ARG A 73 -9.54 -5.49 -20.63
C ARG A 73 -11.01 -5.38 -20.23
N MET A 74 -11.33 -5.38 -18.93
CA MET A 74 -12.69 -5.16 -18.45
C MET A 74 -13.13 -3.70 -18.64
N PHE A 75 -12.31 -2.73 -18.23
CA PHE A 75 -12.63 -1.30 -18.34
C PHE A 75 -12.57 -0.79 -19.79
N GLY A 76 -11.63 -1.28 -20.60
CA GLY A 76 -11.53 -0.98 -22.03
C GLY A 76 -12.75 -1.47 -22.82
N LYS A 77 -13.35 -2.60 -22.46
CA LYS A 77 -14.63 -3.05 -23.03
C LYS A 77 -15.84 -2.23 -22.58
N ILE A 78 -15.76 -1.56 -21.42
CA ILE A 78 -16.83 -0.68 -20.93
C ILE A 78 -16.78 0.68 -21.65
N ILE A 79 -15.60 1.16 -22.03
CA ILE A 79 -15.42 2.43 -22.77
C ILE A 79 -15.52 2.22 -24.29
N GLY A 80 -15.05 1.08 -24.80
CA GLY A 80 -15.19 0.65 -26.19
C GLY A 80 -16.52 -0.07 -26.43
N GLY A 81 -17.59 0.69 -26.60
CA GLY A 81 -18.85 0.15 -27.13
C GLY A 81 -18.67 -0.51 -28.51
N PRO A 82 -19.65 -1.32 -28.95
CA PRO A 82 -19.56 -2.12 -30.17
C PRO A 82 -19.69 -1.23 -31.42
N THR A 83 -18.59 -0.71 -31.94
CA THR A 83 -18.60 -0.02 -33.25
C THR A 83 -17.51 -0.46 -34.22
N ASP A 84 -16.57 -1.33 -33.84
CA ASP A 84 -15.49 -1.79 -34.73
C ASP A 84 -15.85 -3.07 -35.52
N GLN A 85 -17.02 -3.13 -36.15
CA GLN A 85 -17.33 -4.21 -37.11
C GLN A 85 -17.87 -3.75 -38.47
N ILE A 86 -17.84 -2.45 -38.82
CA ILE A 86 -18.30 -2.00 -40.15
C ILE A 86 -17.29 -1.02 -40.76
N SER A 87 -16.17 -1.52 -41.29
CA SER A 87 -15.39 -0.82 -42.35
C SER A 87 -14.39 -1.71 -43.10
N HIS A 88 -14.66 -3.01 -43.22
CA HIS A 88 -13.93 -3.87 -44.16
C HIS A 88 -14.90 -4.61 -45.10
N GLN A 89 -15.81 -3.88 -45.74
CA GLN A 89 -16.40 -4.34 -47.00
C GLN A 89 -17.01 -3.17 -47.79
N PHE A 90 -16.17 -2.31 -48.38
CA PHE A 90 -16.32 -1.75 -49.73
C PHE A 90 -15.03 -1.02 -50.13
#